data_AF-U6DDI5-F1
#
_entry.id   AF-U6DDI5-F1
#
_cell.length_a   1.000
_cell.length_b   1.000
_cell.length_c   1.000
_cell.angle_alpha   90.00
_cell.angle_beta   90.00
_cell.angle_gamma   90.00
#
_symmetry.space_group_name_H-M   'P 1'
#
loop_
_entity.id
_entity.type
_entity.pdbx_description
1 polymer ?
#
loop_
_entity_poly.entity_id
_entity_poly.type
_entity_poly.pdbx_seq_one_letter_code
_entity_poly.pdbx_strand_id
1 'polypeptide(L)'
;QWKPDEEPGPQAWPPKERAALQEELSDVLIYLVALAARCHVDLPRAVLSKMDLNHRRYPAHLSRGSALKYTDLPHGATSEDQAVGAVDHDRESTGQAST
;
A
#
# COMPACT_ATOMS: atom_id res chain seq x y z
N GLN A 1 12.08 22.73 -13.33
CA GLN A 1 10.94 23.63 -13.03
C GLN A 1 9.66 22.81 -13.13
N TRP A 2 8.72 22.99 -12.21
CA TRP A 2 7.44 22.26 -12.24
C TRP A 2 6.63 22.67 -13.47
N LYS A 3 6.10 21.67 -14.18
CA LYS A 3 5.17 21.91 -15.27
C LYS A 3 3.75 22.11 -14.71
N PRO A 4 2.91 22.94 -15.34
CA PRO A 4 1.53 23.13 -14.91
C PRO A 4 0.74 21.82 -15.07
N ASP A 5 -0.24 21.61 -14.19
CA ASP A 5 -1.07 20.39 -14.16
C ASP A 5 -1.91 20.19 -15.42
N GLU A 6 -2.08 21.25 -16.22
CA GLU A 6 -2.80 21.30 -17.49
C GLU A 6 -2.00 20.66 -18.64
N GLU A 7 -0.68 20.53 -18.51
CA GLU A 7 0.13 19.85 -19.52
C GLU A 7 -0.08 18.33 -19.46
N PRO A 8 -0.13 17.66 -20.61
CA PRO A 8 -0.24 16.21 -20.63
C PRO A 8 0.95 15.60 -19.89
N GLY A 9 0.66 14.56 -19.10
CA GLY A 9 1.63 13.96 -18.18
C GLY A 9 2.89 13.43 -18.87
N PRO A 10 3.86 12.91 -18.09
CA PRO A 10 5.16 12.49 -18.62
C PRO A 10 5.12 11.51 -19.79
N GLN A 11 4.00 10.82 -20.01
CA GLN A 11 3.82 9.92 -21.14
C GLN A 11 3.80 10.66 -22.49
N ALA A 12 3.37 11.92 -22.53
CA ALA A 12 3.25 12.72 -23.75
C ALA A 12 4.46 13.61 -24.04
N TRP A 13 5.45 13.66 -23.13
CA TRP A 13 6.61 14.53 -23.30
C TRP A 13 7.58 14.02 -24.38
N PRO A 14 8.37 14.92 -24.99
CA PRO A 14 9.44 14.54 -25.90
C PRO A 14 10.39 13.51 -25.26
N PRO A 15 10.98 12.57 -26.03
CA PRO A 15 11.85 11.52 -25.50
C PRO A 15 13.00 12.06 -24.63
N LYS A 16 13.59 13.20 -25.02
CA LYS A 16 14.66 13.86 -24.27
C LYS A 16 14.22 14.31 -22.87
N GLU A 17 13.02 14.88 -22.76
CA GLU A 17 12.49 15.33 -21.48
C GLU A 17 12.13 14.15 -20.56
N ARG A 18 11.61 13.06 -21.13
CA ARG A 18 11.35 11.83 -20.40
C ARG A 18 12.64 11.19 -19.87
N ALA A 19 13.70 11.19 -20.68
CA ALA A 19 15.01 10.72 -20.25
C ALA A 19 15.56 11.58 -19.10
N ALA A 20 15.50 12.91 -19.22
CA ALA A 20 15.90 13.80 -18.15
C ALA A 20 15.10 13.56 -16.85
N LEU A 21 13.78 13.35 -16.94
CA LEU A 21 12.96 12.99 -15.76
C LEU A 21 13.45 11.68 -15.11
N GLN A 22 13.79 10.68 -15.91
CA GLN A 22 14.29 9.39 -15.40
C GLN A 22 15.64 9.55 -14.71
N GLU A 23 16.53 10.37 -15.24
CA GLU A 23 17.82 10.70 -14.63
C GLU A 23 17.62 11.37 -13.27
N GLU A 24 16.80 12.41 -13.18
CA GLU A 24 16.54 13.13 -11.92
C GLU A 24 15.89 12.24 -10.86
N LEU A 25 14.93 11.38 -11.26
CA LEU A 25 14.34 10.39 -10.35
C LEU A 25 15.38 9.37 -9.85
N SER A 26 16.31 8.99 -10.73
CA SER A 26 17.39 8.07 -10.37
C SER A 26 18.37 8.72 -9.40
N ASP A 27 18.73 9.98 -9.62
CA ASP A 27 19.63 10.72 -8.73
C ASP A 27 19.04 10.85 -7.32
N VAL A 28 17.75 11.18 -7.20
CA VAL A 28 17.05 11.21 -5.91
C VAL A 28 17.11 9.84 -5.21
N LEU A 29 16.86 8.75 -5.96
CA LEU A 29 16.93 7.40 -5.40
C LEU A 29 18.35 7.04 -4.96
N ILE A 30 19.37 7.35 -5.77
CA ILE A 30 20.79 7.11 -5.46
C ILE A 30 21.18 7.82 -4.17
N TYR A 31 20.86 9.11 -4.06
CA TYR A 31 21.15 9.88 -2.85
C TYR A 31 20.38 9.37 -1.63
N LEU A 32 19.13 8.94 -1.79
CA LEU A 32 18.34 8.36 -0.70
C LEU A 32 18.96 7.05 -0.18
N VAL A 33 19.39 6.16 -1.08
CA VAL A 33 20.06 4.90 -0.72
C VAL A 33 21.40 5.18 -0.03
N ALA A 34 22.20 6.10 -0.59
CA ALA A 34 23.47 6.50 0.00
C ALA A 34 23.30 7.11 1.41
N LEU A 35 22.28 7.96 1.59
CA LEU A 35 21.94 8.55 2.87
C LEU A 35 21.51 7.48 3.89
N ALA A 36 20.67 6.53 3.50
CA ALA A 36 20.26 5.45 4.39
C ALA A 36 21.46 4.61 4.85
N ALA A 37 22.38 4.29 3.94
CA ALA A 37 23.62 3.59 4.27
C ALA A 37 24.49 4.39 5.26
N ARG A 38 24.65 5.70 5.04
CA ARG A 38 25.41 6.59 5.93
C ARG A 38 24.78 6.74 7.31
N CYS A 39 23.46 6.63 7.41
CA CYS A 39 22.71 6.66 8.67
C CYS A 39 22.55 5.27 9.32
N HIS A 40 23.14 4.21 8.75
CA HIS A 40 22.99 2.83 9.22
C HIS A 40 21.53 2.36 9.29
N VAL A 41 20.70 2.80 8.34
CA VAL A 41 19.29 2.41 8.23
C VAL A 41 19.14 1.25 7.23
N ASP A 42 18.52 0.16 7.67
CA ASP A 42 18.01 -0.89 6.78
C ASP A 42 16.79 -0.36 6.02
N LEU A 43 17.06 0.30 4.88
CA LEU A 43 16.03 0.96 4.07
C LEU A 43 14.93 0.00 3.59
N PRO A 44 15.23 -1.21 3.06
CA PRO A 44 14.20 -2.18 2.70
C PRO A 44 13.25 -2.52 3.86
N ARG A 45 13.78 -2.83 5.05
CA ARG A 45 12.95 -3.12 6.22
C ARG A 45 12.14 -1.92 6.69
N ALA A 46 12.72 -0.72 6.64
CA ALA A 46 12.03 0.52 7.01
C ALA A 46 10.85 0.81 6.08
N VAL A 47 11.00 0.57 4.76
CA VAL A 47 9.93 0.71 3.77
C VAL A 47 8.76 -0.23 4.08
N LEU A 48 9.04 -1.52 4.33
CA LEU A 48 8.00 -2.49 4.69
C LEU A 48 7.24 -2.05 5.95
N SER A 49 7.96 -1.65 7.00
CA SER A 49 7.37 -1.15 8.24
C SER A 49 6.48 0.09 8.01
N LYS A 50 6.91 0.98 7.10
CA LYS A 50 6.13 2.18 6.74
C LYS A 50 4.89 1.83 5.92
N MET A 51 4.95 0.84 5.04
CA MET A 51 3.81 0.35 4.27
C MET A 51 2.73 -0.21 5.19
N ASP A 52 3.10 -1.04 6.17
CA ASP A 52 2.16 -1.59 7.15
C ASP A 52 1.47 -0.48 7.96
N LEU A 53 2.26 0.50 8.40
CA LEU A 53 1.73 1.66 9.11
C LEU A 53 0.80 2.51 8.23
N ASN A 54 1.13 2.68 6.94
CA ASN A 54 0.25 3.37 6.00
C ASN A 54 -1.07 2.62 5.81
N HIS A 55 -1.03 1.30 5.67
CA HIS A 55 -2.23 0.47 5.53
C HIS A 55 -3.16 0.62 6.74
N ARG A 56 -2.61 0.64 7.96
CA ARG A 56 -3.38 0.86 9.19
C ARG A 56 -3.94 2.28 9.29
N ARG A 57 -3.17 3.29 8.88
CA ARG A 57 -3.59 4.71 8.95
C ARG A 57 -4.59 5.09 7.87
N TYR A 58 -4.55 4.45 6.72
CA TYR A 58 -5.39 4.78 5.57
C TYR A 58 -6.15 3.56 5.05
N PRO A 59 -7.15 3.04 5.80
CA PRO A 59 -7.97 1.93 5.32
C PRO A 59 -8.64 2.28 3.98
N ALA A 60 -8.52 1.41 2.99
CA ALA A 60 -8.94 1.70 1.62
C ALA A 60 -10.42 2.09 1.48
N HIS A 61 -11.29 1.54 2.33
CA HIS A 61 -12.72 1.87 2.34
C HIS A 61 -13.02 3.28 2.87
N LEU A 62 -12.09 3.90 3.61
CA LEU A 62 -12.22 5.26 4.16
C LEU A 62 -11.39 6.29 3.39
N SER A 63 -10.28 5.86 2.77
CA SER A 63 -9.28 6.77 2.18
C SER A 63 -9.29 6.84 0.65
N ARG A 64 -10.00 5.94 -0.06
CA ARG A 64 -10.01 5.93 -1.54
C ARG A 64 -10.56 7.24 -2.09
N GLY A 65 -9.78 7.89 -2.96
CA GLY A 65 -10.14 9.18 -3.57
C GLY A 65 -10.08 10.38 -2.62
N SER A 66 -9.57 10.19 -1.41
CA SER A 66 -9.48 11.23 -0.39
C SER A 66 -8.03 11.57 -0.09
N ALA A 67 -7.71 12.86 -0.08
CA ALA A 67 -6.42 13.38 0.39
C ALA A 67 -6.45 13.73 1.89
N LEU A 68 -7.53 13.38 2.61
CA LEU A 68 -7.65 13.63 4.04
C LEU A 68 -6.56 12.89 4.80
N LYS A 69 -6.04 13.54 5.84
CA LYS A 69 -5.11 12.91 6.77
C LYS A 69 -5.86 11.87 7.59
N TYR A 70 -5.16 10.85 8.05
CA TYR A 70 -5.73 9.77 8.88
C TYR A 70 -6.42 10.26 10.17
N THR A 71 -6.09 11.47 10.66
CA THR A 71 -6.76 12.10 11.81
C THR A 71 -8.18 12.57 11.49
N ASP A 72 -8.44 12.82 10.21
CA ASP A 72 -9.66 13.46 9.71
C ASP A 72 -10.49 12.48 8.88
N LEU A 73 -10.07 11.21 8.81
CA LEU A 73 -10.86 10.14 8.21
C LEU A 73 -12.08 9.85 9.09
N PRO A 74 -13.25 9.59 8.47
CA PRO A 74 -14.43 9.20 9.22
C PRO A 74 -14.10 7.98 10.08
N HIS A 75 -14.27 8.10 11.40
CA HIS A 75 -14.01 7.00 12.32
C HIS A 75 -15.01 5.89 11.98
N GLY A 76 -14.53 4.79 11.41
CA GLY A 76 -15.38 3.72 10.92
C GLY A 76 -16.30 3.21 12.03
N ALA A 77 -17.61 3.25 11.81
CA ALA A 77 -18.53 2.35 12.46
C ALA A 77 -17.99 0.94 12.26
N THR A 78 -17.78 0.23 13.37
CA THR A 78 -17.43 -1.18 13.40
C THR A 78 -18.41 -1.97 12.53
N SER A 79 -18.02 -2.38 11.32
CA SER A 79 -18.77 -3.40 10.58
C SER A 79 -18.21 -4.77 10.90
N GLU A 80 -19.03 -5.47 11.66
CA GLU A 80 -19.02 -6.84 12.13
C GLU A 80 -18.93 -7.88 10.98
N ASP A 81 -17.86 -7.87 10.18
CA ASP A 81 -17.65 -8.90 9.14
C ASP A 81 -16.60 -9.96 9.54
N GLN A 82 -16.32 -10.05 10.84
CA GLN A 82 -15.61 -11.17 11.47
C GLN A 82 -16.49 -11.85 12.53
N ALA A 83 -17.79 -11.96 12.25
CA ALA A 83 -18.65 -12.94 12.93
C ALA A 83 -18.56 -14.28 12.19
N VAL A 84 -17.40 -14.92 12.35
CA VAL A 84 -17.23 -16.36 12.55
C VAL A 84 -18.09 -17.27 11.63
N GLY A 85 -17.51 -17.66 10.51
CA GLY A 85 -17.75 -18.98 9.93
C GLY A 85 -17.26 -20.04 10.91
N ALA A 86 -18.09 -20.40 11.88
CA ALA A 86 -17.91 -21.53 12.76
C ALA A 86 -19.23 -22.28 12.90
N VAL A 87 -19.59 -23.06 11.87
CA VAL A 87 -20.38 -24.27 12.07
C VAL A 87 -19.94 -25.30 11.03
N ASP A 88 -18.86 -26.03 11.32
CA ASP A 88 -18.79 -27.43 10.92
C ASP A 88 -17.89 -28.18 11.90
N HIS A 89 -18.52 -28.85 12.86
CA HIS A 89 -17.98 -30.10 13.39
C HIS A 89 -19.02 -30.85 14.23
N ASP A 90 -19.14 -32.14 13.89
CA ASP A 90 -19.61 -33.29 14.69
C ASP A 90 -21.13 -33.51 14.74
N ARG A 91 -21.71 -34.71 14.56
CA ARG A 91 -21.32 -36.14 14.56
C ARG A 91 -22.54 -36.86 13.94
N GLU A 92 -22.47 -38.06 13.34
CA GLU A 92 -22.44 -39.32 14.08
C GLU A 92 -22.24 -40.52 13.14
N SER A 93 -21.45 -41.47 13.64
CA SER A 93 -21.13 -42.76 13.06
C SER A 93 -22.23 -43.77 13.35
N THR A 94 -22.69 -44.56 12.38
CA THR A 94 -22.93 -46.00 12.64
C THR A 94 -22.90 -46.79 11.34
N GLY A 95 -22.04 -47.80 11.26
CA GLY A 95 -21.97 -48.71 10.12
C GLY A 95 -23.10 -49.72 10.10
N GLN A 96 -23.26 -50.38 8.95
CA GLN A 96 -23.58 -51.80 8.88
C GLN A 96 -23.33 -52.31 7.45
N ALA A 97 -22.44 -53.29 7.37
CA ALA A 97 -22.37 -54.21 6.25
C ALA A 97 -23.60 -55.13 6.26
N SER A 98 -24.07 -55.58 5.09
CA SER A 98 -24.34 -57.00 4.79
C SER A 98 -25.07 -57.20 3.45
N THR A 99 -24.53 -58.19 2.71
CA THR A 99 -25.11 -59.06 1.66
C THR A 99 -25.41 -58.50 0.28
#